data_AF-A0A0P0NIK4-F1
#
_entry.id   AF-A0A0P0NIK4-F1
#
_cell.length_a   1.000
_cell.length_b   1.000
_cell.length_c   1.000
_cell.angle_alpha   90.00
_cell.angle_beta   90.00
_cell.angle_gamma   90.00
#
_symmetry.space_group_name_H-M   'P 1'
#
loop_
_entity.id
_entity.type
_entity.pdbx_description
1 polymer ?
#
loop_
_entity_poly.entity_id
_entity_poly.type
_entity_poly.pdbx_seq_one_letter_code
_entity_poly.pdbx_strand_id
1 'polypeptide(L)'
;MGVKKHLLDVEVKLSGGRIVKGPVTTSDDKTYHFKSQSGGSGFYLYLIKDDNGWYESGGNEAEHPQEIVDQVGLQIDTHLKENQKSL
;
A
#
# COMPACT_ATOMS: atom_id res chain seq x y z
N MET A 1 17.30 1.30 -12.21
CA MET A 1 16.28 1.63 -11.20
C MET A 1 15.06 2.15 -11.96
N GLY A 2 13.92 1.46 -11.90
CA GLY A 2 12.71 1.86 -12.62
C GLY A 2 12.18 3.20 -12.09
N VAL A 3 11.48 3.95 -12.94
CA VAL A 3 10.81 5.20 -12.54
C VAL A 3 9.66 4.84 -11.59
N LYS A 4 9.64 5.41 -10.38
CA LYS A 4 8.50 5.26 -9.47
C LYS A 4 7.30 6.01 -10.06
N LYS A 5 6.24 5.28 -10.40
CA LYS A 5 4.95 5.84 -10.83
C LYS A 5 3.97 5.85 -9.66
N HIS A 6 3.12 6.87 -9.63
CA HIS A 6 1.93 6.89 -8.77
C HIS A 6 0.92 5.88 -9.32
N LEU A 7 0.34 5.09 -8.42
CA LEU A 7 -0.69 4.12 -8.77
C LEU A 7 -2.07 4.63 -8.35
N LEU A 8 -2.24 4.89 -7.06
CA LEU A 8 -3.47 5.42 -6.48
C LEU A 8 -3.18 6.09 -5.14
N ASP A 9 -4.09 6.92 -4.66
CA ASP A 9 -4.14 7.33 -3.26
C ASP A 9 -5.04 6.36 -2.47
N VAL A 10 -4.55 5.91 -1.31
CA VAL A 10 -5.28 5.00 -0.43
C VAL A 10 -5.55 5.65 0.92
N GLU A 11 -6.62 5.19 1.56
CA GLU A 11 -6.97 5.51 2.94
C GLU A 11 -6.89 4.25 3.79
N VAL A 12 -6.27 4.34 4.97
CA VAL A 12 -6.07 3.22 5.88
C VAL A 12 -6.52 3.62 7.27
N LYS A 13 -7.26 2.72 7.93
CA LYS A 13 -7.61 2.88 9.33
C LYS A 13 -6.60 2.12 10.19
N LEU A 14 -5.82 2.87 10.96
CA LEU A 14 -4.87 2.32 11.93
C LEU A 14 -5.60 1.89 13.21
N SER A 15 -4.92 1.05 14.00
CA SER A 15 -5.35 0.69 15.35
C SER A 15 -5.60 1.95 16.19
N GLY A 16 -6.72 1.97 16.91
CA GLY A 16 -7.17 3.15 17.66
C GLY A 16 -8.02 4.14 16.85
N GLY A 17 -8.39 3.81 15.61
CA GLY A 17 -9.35 4.58 14.82
C GLY A 17 -8.76 5.80 14.10
N ARG A 18 -7.44 5.98 14.17
CA ARG A 18 -6.73 7.01 13.39
C ARG A 18 -6.75 6.63 11.92
N ILE A 19 -7.12 7.58 11.06
CA ILE A 19 -7.11 7.39 9.61
C ILE A 19 -5.85 8.05 9.04
N VAL A 20 -5.15 7.34 8.17
CA VAL A 20 -4.02 7.86 7.39
C VAL A 20 -4.31 7.75 5.91
N LYS A 21 -3.83 8.74 5.15
CA LYS A 21 -3.98 8.80 3.70
C LYS A 21 -2.63 9.01 3.04
N GLY A 22 -2.47 8.52 1.82
CA GLY A 22 -1.30 8.81 1.02
C GLY A 22 -1.20 8.00 -0.26
N PRO A 23 -0.19 8.30 -1.10
CA PRO A 23 -0.01 7.64 -2.37
C PRO A 23 0.59 6.25 -2.19
N VAL A 24 0.12 5.33 -3.03
CA VAL A 24 0.81 4.09 -3.39
C VAL A 24 1.59 4.34 -4.66
N THR A 25 2.87 3.96 -4.64
CA THR A 25 3.77 4.05 -5.79
C THR A 25 4.38 2.70 -6.11
N THR A 26 4.72 2.45 -7.36
CA THR A 26 5.43 1.23 -7.78
C THR A 26 6.42 1.56 -8.89
N SER A 27 7.46 0.75 -9.06
CA SER A 27 8.43 0.86 -10.15
C SER A 27 8.45 -0.34 -11.10
N ASP A 28 7.80 -1.44 -10.72
CA ASP A 28 7.90 -2.75 -11.37
C ASP A 28 6.59 -3.54 -11.38
N ASP A 29 5.50 -2.95 -10.87
CA ASP A 29 4.18 -3.58 -10.73
C ASP A 29 4.18 -4.86 -9.86
N LYS A 30 5.23 -5.05 -9.06
CA LYS A 30 5.39 -6.18 -8.12
C LYS A 30 5.58 -5.72 -6.69
N THR A 31 6.28 -4.61 -6.50
CA THR A 31 6.52 -3.99 -5.20
C THR A 31 5.80 -2.66 -5.13
N TYR A 32 5.02 -2.48 -4.07
CA TYR A 32 4.17 -1.32 -3.86
C TYR A 32 4.60 -0.60 -2.60
N HIS A 33 4.71 0.72 -2.69
CA HIS A 33 5.15 1.55 -1.57
C HIS A 33 4.06 2.56 -1.23
N PHE A 34 3.43 2.35 -0.08
CA PHE A 34 2.51 3.30 0.53
C PHE A 34 3.28 4.21 1.47
N LYS A 35 3.02 5.52 1.41
CA LYS A 35 3.58 6.48 2.36
C LYS A 35 2.52 7.48 2.80
N SER A 36 2.25 7.55 4.10
CA SER A 36 1.30 8.51 4.65
C SER A 36 1.77 9.97 4.47
N GLN A 37 0.84 10.83 4.08
CA GLN A 37 1.04 12.29 3.98
C GLN A 37 0.57 13.05 5.24
N SER A 38 -0.29 12.44 6.07
CA SER A 38 -0.96 13.12 7.18
C SER A 38 -0.38 12.74 8.55
N GLY A 39 0.48 13.62 9.08
CA GLY A 39 0.77 13.74 10.50
C GLY A 39 1.99 12.95 10.99
N GLY A 40 3.17 13.59 10.92
CA GLY A 40 4.32 13.50 11.84
C GLY A 40 5.08 12.17 11.97
N SER A 41 4.39 11.05 12.02
CA SER A 41 4.96 9.71 12.11
C SER A 41 5.05 9.16 10.70
N GLY A 42 6.27 8.95 10.20
CA GLY A 42 6.58 8.40 8.88
C GLY A 42 6.06 6.97 8.70
N PHE A 43 4.75 6.82 8.62
CA PHE A 43 4.07 5.57 8.34
C PHE A 43 4.24 5.28 6.86
N TYR A 44 4.94 4.20 6.55
CA TYR A 44 5.09 3.68 5.21
C TYR A 44 5.08 2.16 5.25
N LEU A 45 4.66 1.56 4.14
CA LEU A 45 4.62 0.12 3.95
C LEU A 45 5.25 -0.21 2.59
N TYR A 46 6.08 -1.24 2.55
CA TYR A 46 6.45 -1.91 1.30
C TYR A 46 5.68 -3.21 1.19
N LEU A 47 4.74 -3.27 0.26
CA LEU A 47 3.87 -4.42 0.05
C LEU A 47 4.32 -5.22 -1.16
N ILE A 48 4.24 -6.53 -1.02
CA ILE A 48 4.33 -7.50 -2.11
C ILE A 48 3.08 -8.39 -2.04
N LYS A 49 2.62 -8.85 -3.21
CA LYS A 49 1.57 -9.86 -3.32
C LYS A 49 2.16 -11.17 -3.84
N ASP A 50 1.86 -12.26 -3.16
CA ASP A 50 2.11 -13.62 -3.65
C ASP A 50 0.82 -14.46 -3.64
N ASP A 51 0.96 -15.79 -3.79
CA ASP A 51 -0.14 -16.74 -3.81
C ASP A 51 -0.91 -16.83 -2.47
N ASN A 52 -0.29 -16.42 -1.35
CA ASN A 52 -0.90 -16.40 -0.02
C ASN A 52 -1.56 -15.06 0.33
N GLY A 53 -1.35 -14.02 -0.49
CA GLY A 53 -1.97 -12.71 -0.32
C GLY A 53 -0.96 -11.56 -0.26
N TRP A 54 -1.38 -10.46 0.36
CA TRP A 54 -0.54 -9.29 0.54
C TRP A 54 0.27 -9.41 1.83
N TYR A 55 1.55 -9.08 1.77
CA TYR A 55 2.41 -9.05 2.96
C TYR A 55 3.37 -7.86 2.92
N GLU A 56 3.81 -7.46 4.10
CA GLU A 56 4.83 -6.43 4.25
C GLU A 56 6.22 -7.06 3.99
N SER A 57 6.90 -6.56 2.97
CA SER A 57 8.27 -6.95 2.59
C SER A 57 9.34 -6.06 3.23
N GLY A 58 8.92 -4.97 3.87
CA GLY A 58 9.76 -3.99 4.52
C GLY A 58 8.96 -2.78 4.96
N GLY A 59 9.50 -2.01 5.90
CA GLY A 59 8.73 -1.00 6.61
C GLY A 59 9.57 -0.24 7.63
N ASN A 60 8.88 0.46 8.53
CA ASN A 60 9.52 0.99 9.74
C ASN A 60 9.90 -0.19 10.67
N GLU A 61 10.75 0.02 11.68
CA GLU A 61 11.29 -1.07 12.55
C GLU A 61 10.23 -1.89 13.32
N ALA A 62 8.94 -1.54 13.22
CA ALA A 62 7.82 -2.29 13.78
C ALA A 62 6.96 -2.88 12.65
N GLU A 63 6.78 -4.20 12.66
CA GLU A 63 5.81 -4.88 11.79
C GLU A 63 4.42 -4.30 12.03
N HIS A 64 3.75 -3.93 10.94
CA HIS A 64 2.39 -3.43 11.04
C HIS A 64 1.39 -4.60 11.13
N PRO A 65 0.27 -4.44 11.85
CA PRO A 65 -0.81 -5.43 11.83
C PRO A 65 -1.20 -5.84 10.41
N GLN A 66 -1.34 -7.15 10.17
CA GLN A 66 -1.72 -7.71 8.86
C GLN A 66 -3.00 -7.07 8.30
N GLU A 67 -3.96 -6.72 9.17
CA GLU A 67 -5.20 -6.02 8.78
C GLU A 67 -4.92 -4.70 8.01
N ILE A 68 -3.85 -3.98 8.34
CA ILE A 68 -3.47 -2.75 7.64
C ILE A 68 -2.87 -3.06 6.27
N VAL A 69 -2.04 -4.11 6.17
CA VAL A 69 -1.48 -4.59 4.91
C VAL A 69 -2.60 -5.02 3.96
N ASP A 70 -3.57 -5.78 4.48
CA ASP A 70 -4.73 -6.25 3.72
C ASP A 70 -5.62 -5.10 3.24
N GLN A 71 -5.83 -4.06 4.07
CA GLN A 71 -6.58 -2.86 3.68
C GLN A 71 -5.96 -2.13 2.48
N VAL A 72 -4.63 -1.96 2.47
CA VAL A 72 -3.92 -1.33 1.35
C VAL A 72 -3.92 -2.25 0.13
N GLY A 73 -3.62 -3.53 0.33
CA GLY A 73 -3.61 -4.54 -0.72
C GLY A 73 -4.94 -4.68 -1.46
N LEU A 74 -6.05 -4.64 -0.72
CA LEU A 74 -7.39 -4.69 -1.31
C LEU A 74 -7.68 -3.48 -2.22
N GLN A 75 -7.24 -2.28 -1.84
CA GLN A 75 -7.40 -1.07 -2.64
C GLN A 75 -6.56 -1.14 -3.92
N ILE A 76 -5.32 -1.66 -3.83
CA ILE A 76 -4.47 -1.92 -4.99
C ILE A 76 -5.13 -2.94 -5.94
N ASP A 77 -5.58 -4.07 -5.41
CA ASP A 77 -6.24 -5.11 -6.20
C ASP A 77 -7.49 -4.59 -6.91
N THR A 78 -8.29 -3.78 -6.22
CA THR A 78 -9.49 -3.16 -6.80
C THR A 78 -9.10 -2.26 -7.96
N HIS A 79 -8.12 -1.37 -7.76
CA HIS A 79 -7.64 -0.45 -8.79
C HIS A 79 -7.05 -1.19 -10.01
N LEU A 80 -6.27 -2.24 -9.79
CA LEU A 80 -5.70 -3.04 -10.87
C LEU A 80 -6.77 -3.80 -11.66
N LYS A 81 -7.77 -4.37 -10.98
CA LYS A 81 -8.91 -5.06 -11.63
C LYS A 81 -9.79 -4.10 -12.43
N GLU A 82 -10.04 -2.89 -11.93
CA GLU A 82 -10.85 -1.89 -12.63
C GLU A 82 -10.14 -1.35 -13.87
N ASN A 83 -8.83 -1.10 -13.79
CA ASN A 83 -8.06 -0.68 -14.96
C ASN A 83 -7.89 -1.79 -16.01
N GLN A 84 -7.79 -3.06 -15.59
CA GLN A 84 -7.75 -4.19 -16.54
C GLN A 84 -9.06 -4.40 -17.30
N LYS A 85 -10.21 -4.00 -16.75
CA LYS A 85 -11.51 -4.07 -17.45
C LYS A 85 -11.69 -2.98 -18.51
N SER A 86 -10.79 -2.00 -18.56
CA SER A 86 -10.84 -0.86 -19.48
C SER A 86 -9.92 -0.99 -20.69
N LEU A 87 -9.34 -2.19 -20.92
CA LEU A 87 -8.54 -2.60 -22.08
C LEU A 87 -9.29 -3.67 -22.87
#